data_AF-A0A2E4DK88-F1
#
_entry.id   AF-A0A2E4DK88-F1
#
_cell.length_a   1.000
_cell.length_b   1.000
_cell.length_c   1.000
_cell.angle_alpha   90.00
_cell.angle_beta   90.00
_cell.angle_gamma   90.00
#
_symmetry.space_group_name_H-M   'P 1'
#
loop_
_entity.id
_entity.type
_entity.pdbx_description
1 polymer ?
#
loop_
_entity_poly.entity_id
_entity_poly.type
_entity_poly.pdbx_seq_one_letter_code
_entity_poly.pdbx_strand_id
1 'polypeptide(L)'
;MSAHVTEVKEEVGLDHVRVPTEPVGPVAGDCIESYFAFKSGVTGFYDSRKDRFGRGGMEIYGSEGIISPNIGRADQVAICLDPCWRIGDPSQQWEMIEICDLPPTSEKSLDYGNHLAIVDLIEAIEQNRQPLSSASDAVAALEMIVGAYQSQLTKARVSFPMKNRQHPLSH
;
A
#
# COMPACT_ATOMS: atom_id res chain seq x y z
N MET A 1 8.36 1.52 -12.43
CA MET A 1 6.97 1.90 -12.14
C MET A 1 6.54 3.03 -13.08
N SER A 2 5.23 3.24 -13.20
CA SER A 2 4.63 4.42 -13.83
C SER A 2 3.43 4.87 -13.01
N ALA A 3 3.15 6.17 -12.96
CA ALA A 3 1.97 6.70 -12.29
C ALA A 3 1.30 7.79 -13.10
N HIS A 4 0.00 7.94 -12.85
CA HIS A 4 -0.82 9.06 -13.28
C HIS A 4 -1.44 9.68 -12.03
N VAL A 5 -1.15 10.96 -11.80
CA VAL A 5 -1.64 11.71 -10.65
C VAL A 5 -2.44 12.89 -11.16
N THR A 6 -3.67 13.03 -10.67
CA THR A 6 -4.58 14.11 -11.05
C THR A 6 -5.13 14.85 -9.84
N GLU A 7 -5.53 16.10 -10.07
CA GLU A 7 -6.27 16.93 -9.14
C GLU A 7 -7.45 17.55 -9.88
N VAL A 8 -8.68 17.34 -9.41
CA VAL A 8 -9.89 17.85 -10.08
C VAL A 8 -9.92 17.53 -11.59
N LYS A 9 -9.44 16.32 -11.95
CA LYS A 9 -9.31 15.79 -13.33
C LYS A 9 -8.24 16.44 -14.22
N GLU A 10 -7.38 17.29 -13.66
CA GLU A 10 -6.22 17.85 -14.36
C GLU A 10 -4.95 17.08 -13.98
N GLU A 11 -4.00 16.95 -14.91
CA GLU A 11 -2.70 16.33 -14.63
C GLU A 11 -1.94 17.17 -13.60
N VAL A 12 -1.46 16.53 -12.54
CA VAL A 12 -0.68 17.24 -11.52
C VAL A 12 0.63 17.75 -12.09
N GLY A 13 0.84 19.06 -11.86
CA GLY A 13 2.10 19.78 -12.02
C GLY A 13 2.57 20.41 -10.70
N LEU A 14 3.60 21.24 -10.79
CA LEU A 14 4.22 21.90 -9.62
C LEU A 14 3.37 23.02 -9.01
N ASP A 15 2.51 23.59 -9.83
CA ASP A 15 1.46 24.54 -9.46
C ASP A 15 0.38 23.95 -8.54
N HIS A 16 0.25 22.62 -8.49
CA HIS A 16 -0.68 21.91 -7.62
C HIS A 16 -0.09 21.58 -6.23
N VAL A 17 1.18 21.90 -6.00
CA VAL A 17 1.88 21.56 -4.76
C VAL A 17 1.34 22.37 -3.59
N ARG A 18 1.05 21.68 -2.48
CA ARG A 18 0.58 22.27 -1.23
C ARG A 18 1.23 21.65 -0.01
N VAL A 19 1.18 22.39 1.10
CA VAL A 19 1.56 21.87 2.41
C VAL A 19 0.38 21.06 2.97
N PRO A 20 0.57 19.77 3.29
CA PRO A 20 -0.48 18.95 3.90
C PRO A 20 -0.71 19.30 5.38
N THR A 21 -1.74 18.71 5.98
CA THR A 21 -2.05 18.82 7.41
C THR A 21 -1.15 17.97 8.30
N GLU A 22 -0.43 17.00 7.73
CA GLU A 22 0.47 16.08 8.41
C GLU A 22 1.93 16.34 8.01
N PRO A 23 2.94 15.99 8.84
CA PRO A 23 4.35 16.29 8.56
C PRO A 23 4.97 15.31 7.55
N VAL A 24 4.39 15.19 6.35
CA VAL A 24 4.77 14.21 5.33
C VAL A 24 5.52 14.80 4.13
N GLY A 25 5.88 16.08 4.19
CA GLY A 25 6.46 16.83 3.05
C GLY A 25 5.39 17.39 2.11
N PRO A 26 5.78 18.04 1.00
CA PRO A 26 4.82 18.63 0.07
C PRO A 26 3.99 17.55 -0.64
N VAL A 27 2.71 17.83 -0.87
CA VAL A 27 1.78 16.90 -1.54
C VAL A 27 1.09 17.58 -2.72
N ALA A 28 0.62 16.77 -3.67
CA ALA A 28 -0.22 17.20 -4.78
C ALA A 28 -1.16 16.05 -5.20
N GLY A 29 -2.27 16.37 -5.87
CA GLY A 29 -3.22 15.39 -6.37
C GLY A 29 -4.34 15.05 -5.38
N ASP A 30 -5.46 14.61 -5.93
CA ASP A 30 -6.59 13.99 -5.23
C ASP A 30 -6.91 12.57 -5.74
N CYS A 31 -6.31 12.17 -6.87
CA CYS A 31 -6.35 10.83 -7.44
C CYS A 31 -4.95 10.38 -7.87
N ILE A 32 -4.57 9.17 -7.50
CA ILE A 32 -3.29 8.53 -7.81
C ILE A 32 -3.57 7.14 -8.35
N GLU A 33 -3.05 6.87 -9.54
CA GLU A 33 -3.06 5.56 -10.18
C GLU A 33 -1.60 5.16 -10.42
N SER A 34 -1.13 4.06 -9.84
CA SER A 34 0.28 3.64 -9.93
C SER A 34 0.42 2.17 -10.29
N TYR A 35 1.34 1.89 -11.21
CA TYR A 35 1.72 0.55 -11.64
C TYR A 35 3.17 0.24 -11.30
N PHE A 36 3.38 -0.89 -10.62
CA PHE A 36 4.66 -1.40 -10.16
C PHE A 36 4.96 -2.74 -10.84
N ALA A 37 6.21 -2.92 -11.28
CA ALA A 37 6.73 -4.17 -11.80
C ALA A 37 7.98 -4.54 -11.00
N PHE A 38 7.95 -5.70 -10.34
CA PHE A 38 9.01 -6.19 -9.48
C PHE A 38 9.93 -7.16 -10.22
N LYS A 39 11.17 -7.31 -9.73
CA LYS A 39 12.18 -8.19 -10.36
C LYS A 39 11.75 -9.66 -10.44
N SER A 40 10.89 -10.09 -9.52
CA SER A 40 10.32 -11.45 -9.50
C SER A 40 9.30 -11.70 -10.62
N GLY A 41 8.89 -10.67 -11.37
CA GLY A 41 7.79 -10.74 -12.33
C GLY A 41 6.42 -10.44 -11.73
N VAL A 42 6.32 -10.33 -10.40
CA VAL A 42 5.10 -9.85 -9.73
C VAL A 42 4.85 -8.40 -10.12
N THR A 43 3.57 -8.05 -10.27
CA THR A 43 3.13 -6.68 -10.55
C THR A 43 2.20 -6.20 -9.44
N GLY A 44 2.23 -4.90 -9.16
CA GLY A 44 1.35 -4.26 -8.19
C GLY A 44 0.61 -3.10 -8.84
N PHE A 45 -0.66 -2.94 -8.50
CA PHE A 45 -1.45 -1.77 -8.84
C PHE A 45 -1.90 -1.09 -7.55
N TYR A 46 -1.78 0.24 -7.51
CA TYR A 46 -2.19 1.04 -6.38
C TYR A 46 -3.07 2.19 -6.86
N ASP A 47 -4.28 2.25 -6.31
CA ASP A 47 -5.23 3.33 -6.54
C ASP A 47 -5.53 4.05 -5.22
N SER A 48 -5.49 5.37 -5.25
CA SER A 48 -5.90 6.19 -4.12
C SER A 48 -6.65 7.40 -4.64
N ARG A 49 -7.83 7.64 -4.10
CA ARG A 49 -8.69 8.75 -4.53
C ARG A 49 -9.45 9.34 -3.35
N LYS A 50 -9.54 10.66 -3.32
CA LYS A 50 -10.22 11.42 -2.26
C LYS A 50 -11.72 11.11 -2.18
N ASP A 51 -12.36 10.84 -3.31
CA ASP A 51 -13.79 10.59 -3.46
C ASP A 51 -14.14 9.08 -3.58
N ARG A 52 -13.30 8.20 -3.01
CA ARG A 52 -13.51 6.75 -3.07
C ARG A 52 -14.80 6.33 -2.35
N PHE A 53 -15.52 5.39 -2.95
CA PHE A 53 -16.57 4.65 -2.24
C PHE A 53 -15.98 3.55 -1.36
N GLY A 54 -16.33 3.55 -0.07
CA GLY A 54 -15.87 2.54 0.89
C GLY A 54 -14.43 2.76 1.38
N ARG A 55 -13.92 1.80 2.17
CA ARG A 55 -12.52 1.79 2.62
C ARG A 55 -11.65 1.12 1.56
N GLY A 56 -10.39 1.55 1.44
CA GLY A 56 -9.42 0.91 0.56
C GLY A 56 -9.10 -0.52 1.00
N GLY A 57 -8.73 -1.38 0.06
CA GLY A 57 -8.43 -2.80 0.30
C GLY A 57 -7.25 -3.29 -0.52
N MET A 58 -6.99 -4.58 -0.45
CA MET A 58 -5.91 -5.24 -1.19
C MET A 58 -6.39 -6.61 -1.65
N GLU A 59 -5.94 -7.03 -2.81
CA GLU A 59 -6.12 -8.39 -3.32
C GLU A 59 -4.77 -8.90 -3.82
N ILE A 60 -4.47 -10.15 -3.50
CA ILE A 60 -3.24 -10.84 -3.89
C ILE A 60 -3.64 -11.99 -4.81
N TYR A 61 -3.21 -11.90 -6.06
CA TYR A 61 -3.50 -12.89 -7.08
C TYR A 61 -2.31 -13.85 -7.23
N GLY A 62 -2.52 -15.10 -6.83
CA GLY A 62 -1.60 -16.21 -7.03
C GLY A 62 -1.96 -17.04 -8.26
N SER A 63 -1.14 -18.05 -8.55
CA SER A 63 -1.41 -19.01 -9.63
C SER A 63 -2.56 -19.97 -9.32
N GLU A 64 -2.93 -20.11 -8.04
CA GLU A 64 -3.89 -21.10 -7.55
C GLU A 64 -5.07 -20.47 -6.80
N GLY A 65 -5.13 -19.14 -6.70
CA GLY A 65 -6.21 -18.46 -6.01
C GLY A 65 -5.94 -17.00 -5.71
N ILE A 66 -6.93 -16.36 -5.08
CA ILE A 66 -6.95 -14.96 -4.70
C ILE A 66 -7.06 -14.88 -3.18
N ILE A 67 -6.23 -14.07 -2.55
CA ILE A 67 -6.32 -13.74 -1.13
C ILE A 67 -6.73 -12.27 -1.01
N SER A 68 -7.79 -11.99 -0.25
CA SER A 68 -8.26 -10.64 0.03
C SER A 68 -8.31 -10.42 1.54
N PRO A 69 -7.38 -9.63 2.11
CA PRO A 69 -7.43 -9.27 3.52
C PRO A 69 -8.68 -8.46 3.84
N ASN A 70 -9.35 -8.82 4.93
CA ASN A 70 -10.56 -8.11 5.32
C ASN A 70 -10.22 -6.78 6.00
N ILE A 71 -10.63 -5.68 5.35
CA ILE A 71 -10.42 -4.34 5.88
C ILE A 71 -11.14 -4.20 7.22
N GLY A 72 -10.39 -3.88 8.26
CA GLY A 72 -10.93 -3.73 9.63
C GLY A 72 -10.99 -5.01 10.45
N ARG A 73 -10.57 -6.17 9.89
CA ARG A 73 -10.35 -7.42 10.61
C ARG A 73 -8.94 -7.94 10.30
N ALA A 74 -7.96 -7.50 11.10
CA ALA A 74 -6.55 -7.85 10.88
C ALA A 74 -6.25 -9.35 11.05
N ASP A 75 -7.18 -10.09 11.67
CA ASP A 75 -7.07 -11.50 12.02
C ASP A 75 -7.61 -12.46 10.95
N GLN A 76 -8.23 -11.94 9.89
CA GLN A 76 -8.91 -12.76 8.89
C GLN A 76 -8.63 -12.33 7.45
N VAL A 77 -8.56 -13.32 6.56
CA VAL A 77 -8.48 -13.12 5.10
C VAL A 77 -9.54 -13.98 4.41
N ALA A 78 -10.06 -13.48 3.29
CA ALA A 78 -10.91 -14.26 2.41
C ALA A 78 -10.05 -14.91 1.31
N ILE A 79 -10.27 -16.20 1.05
CA ILE A 79 -9.59 -16.95 -0.01
C ILE A 79 -10.60 -17.40 -1.05
N CYS A 80 -10.31 -17.13 -2.32
CA CYS A 80 -11.05 -17.67 -3.46
C CYS A 80 -10.13 -18.56 -4.29
N LEU A 81 -10.47 -19.84 -4.43
CA LEU A 81 -9.72 -20.80 -5.24
C LEU A 81 -10.37 -21.06 -6.62
N ASP A 82 -11.47 -20.37 -6.93
CA ASP A 82 -12.09 -20.49 -8.25
C ASP A 82 -11.19 -19.80 -9.30
N PRO A 83 -10.76 -20.51 -10.36
CA PRO A 83 -9.90 -19.94 -11.39
C PRO A 83 -10.61 -18.88 -12.25
N CYS A 84 -11.93 -18.77 -12.16
CA CYS A 84 -12.73 -17.85 -12.96
C CYS A 84 -13.29 -16.72 -12.10
N TRP A 85 -13.10 -15.48 -12.54
CA TRP A 85 -13.78 -14.34 -11.93
C TRP A 85 -15.25 -14.32 -12.39
N ARG A 86 -16.19 -14.58 -11.48
CA ARG A 86 -17.64 -14.60 -11.76
C ARG A 86 -18.39 -13.70 -10.79
N ILE A 87 -18.46 -12.42 -11.13
CA ILE A 87 -19.15 -11.43 -10.30
C ILE A 87 -20.62 -11.83 -10.11
N GLY A 88 -21.04 -11.98 -8.84
CA GLY A 88 -22.42 -12.27 -8.46
C GLY A 88 -22.83 -13.74 -8.56
N ASP A 89 -21.91 -14.65 -8.89
CA ASP A 89 -22.19 -16.09 -8.88
C ASP A 89 -22.06 -16.64 -7.44
N PRO A 90 -23.15 -17.08 -6.79
CA PRO A 90 -23.11 -17.59 -5.43
C PRO A 90 -22.36 -18.93 -5.31
N SER A 91 -22.04 -19.60 -6.43
CA SER A 91 -21.21 -20.80 -6.43
C SER A 91 -19.73 -20.49 -6.28
N GLN A 92 -19.28 -19.26 -6.56
CA GLN A 92 -17.92 -18.81 -6.30
C GLN A 92 -17.74 -18.62 -4.79
N GLN A 93 -17.24 -19.66 -4.13
CA GLN A 93 -17.04 -19.65 -2.68
C GLN A 93 -15.82 -18.79 -2.32
N TRP A 94 -16.03 -17.93 -1.32
CA TRP A 94 -14.97 -17.25 -0.60
C TRP A 94 -14.89 -17.86 0.80
N GLU A 95 -13.78 -18.52 1.10
CA GLU A 95 -13.55 -19.11 2.41
C GLU A 95 -12.86 -18.10 3.33
N MET A 96 -13.38 -17.96 4.54
CA MET A 96 -12.77 -17.12 5.56
C MET A 96 -11.77 -17.92 6.39
N ILE A 97 -10.52 -17.46 6.41
CA ILE A 97 -9.43 -18.08 7.16
C ILE A 97 -8.88 -17.11 8.21
N GLU A 98 -8.69 -17.61 9.42
CA GLU A 98 -8.00 -16.91 10.51
C GLU A 98 -6.49 -17.02 10.33
N ILE A 99 -5.79 -15.88 10.35
CA ILE A 99 -4.35 -15.80 10.06
C ILE A 99 -3.50 -15.39 11.25
N CYS A 100 -4.11 -14.89 12.32
CA CYS A 100 -3.44 -14.63 13.59
C CYS A 100 -4.42 -14.73 14.76
N ASP A 101 -3.87 -14.83 15.96
CA ASP A 101 -4.66 -14.84 17.18
C ASP A 101 -5.46 -13.54 17.32
N LEU A 102 -6.71 -13.69 17.76
CA LEU A 102 -7.58 -12.55 18.03
C LEU A 102 -6.93 -11.62 19.07
N PRO A 103 -7.09 -10.30 18.91
CA PRO A 103 -6.72 -9.38 19.98
C PRO A 103 -7.52 -9.74 21.25
N PRO A 104 -6.96 -9.52 22.45
CA PRO A 104 -7.74 -9.62 23.68
C PRO A 104 -9.04 -8.82 23.56
N THR A 105 -10.15 -9.33 24.10
CA THR A 105 -11.49 -8.76 23.92
C THR A 105 -11.65 -7.30 24.35
N SER A 106 -10.71 -6.76 25.13
CA SER A 106 -10.65 -5.36 25.54
C SER A 106 -9.93 -4.42 24.56
N GLU A 107 -9.23 -4.93 23.55
CA GLU A 107 -8.39 -4.14 22.65
C GLU A 107 -9.00 -3.97 21.26
N LYS A 108 -8.83 -2.79 20.67
CA LYS A 108 -9.17 -2.57 19.27
C LYS A 108 -8.08 -3.20 18.39
N SER A 109 -8.47 -3.80 17.27
CA SER A 109 -7.54 -4.47 16.34
C SER A 109 -6.34 -3.59 15.90
N LEU A 110 -6.54 -2.29 15.66
CA LEU A 110 -5.46 -1.36 15.32
C LEU A 110 -4.48 -1.15 16.49
N ASP A 111 -4.99 -1.05 17.70
CA ASP A 111 -4.17 -0.87 18.91
C ASP A 111 -3.31 -2.11 19.16
N TYR A 112 -3.88 -3.30 18.92
CA TYR A 112 -3.15 -4.56 19.01
C TYR A 112 -2.05 -4.71 17.94
N GLY A 113 -2.33 -4.32 16.68
CA GLY A 113 -1.31 -4.32 15.63
C GLY A 113 -0.12 -3.41 15.95
N ASN A 114 -0.39 -2.22 16.50
CA ASN A 114 0.66 -1.30 16.97
C ASN A 114 1.42 -1.90 18.16
N HIS A 115 0.73 -2.57 19.09
CA HIS A 115 1.36 -3.28 20.19
C HIS A 115 2.35 -4.35 19.69
N LEU A 116 1.94 -5.18 18.74
CA LEU A 116 2.82 -6.21 18.14
C LEU A 116 4.05 -5.59 17.45
N ALA A 117 3.89 -4.47 16.75
CA ALA A 117 5.01 -3.77 16.14
C ALA A 117 6.01 -3.23 17.17
N ILE A 118 5.54 -2.76 18.33
CA ILE A 118 6.39 -2.32 19.45
C ILE A 118 7.13 -3.50 20.07
N VAL A 119 6.43 -4.62 20.29
CA VAL A 119 7.03 -5.85 20.83
C VAL A 119 8.15 -6.35 19.90
N ASP A 120 7.89 -6.44 18.59
CA ASP A 120 8.90 -6.84 17.61
C ASP A 120 10.12 -5.90 17.61
N LEU A 121 9.91 -4.58 17.74
CA LEU A 121 11.00 -3.61 17.82
C LEU A 121 11.89 -3.84 19.06
N ILE A 122 11.28 -4.10 20.23
CA ILE A 122 12.02 -4.38 21.47
C ILE A 122 12.81 -5.68 21.31
N GLU A 123 12.18 -6.75 20.85
CA GLU A 123 12.85 -8.03 20.61
C GLU A 123 13.99 -7.91 19.58
N ALA A 124 13.79 -7.10 18.54
CA ALA A 124 14.80 -6.86 17.52
C ALA A 124 16.07 -6.22 18.12
N ILE A 125 15.89 -5.28 19.05
CA ILE A 125 16.98 -4.67 19.81
C ILE A 125 17.67 -5.71 20.70
N GLU A 126 16.91 -6.46 21.48
CA GLU A 126 17.44 -7.45 22.43
C GLU A 126 18.22 -8.57 21.73
N GLN A 127 17.72 -9.02 20.58
CA GLN A 127 18.31 -10.11 19.80
C GLN A 127 19.31 -9.63 18.74
N ASN A 128 19.54 -8.32 18.63
CA ASN A 128 20.41 -7.71 17.62
C ASN A 128 20.05 -8.17 16.18
N ARG A 129 18.75 -8.15 15.85
CA ARG A 129 18.20 -8.44 14.51
C ARG A 129 17.50 -7.21 13.94
N GLN A 130 17.13 -7.25 12.66
CA GLN A 130 16.25 -6.24 12.09
C GLN A 130 14.81 -6.48 12.58
N PRO A 131 14.02 -5.40 12.82
CA PRO A 131 12.58 -5.54 13.00
C PRO A 131 11.92 -5.98 11.68
N LEU A 132 10.73 -6.57 11.78
CA LEU A 132 9.93 -7.01 10.64
C LEU A 132 9.54 -5.85 9.72
N SER A 133 9.33 -4.66 10.28
CA SER A 133 9.17 -3.40 9.56
C SER A 133 10.44 -2.57 9.70
N SER A 134 11.40 -2.81 8.80
CA SER A 134 12.75 -2.26 8.91
C SER A 134 12.88 -0.85 8.33
N ALA A 135 13.98 -0.17 8.65
CA ALA A 135 14.32 1.11 8.02
C ALA A 135 14.49 0.98 6.50
N SER A 136 14.99 -0.16 6.01
CA SER A 136 15.05 -0.44 4.56
C SER A 136 13.67 -0.52 3.92
N ASP A 137 12.69 -1.14 4.59
CA ASP A 137 11.32 -1.24 4.09
C ASP A 137 10.67 0.15 4.05
N ALA A 138 10.91 0.97 5.07
CA ALA A 138 10.46 2.36 5.11
C ALA A 138 11.03 3.19 3.95
N VAL A 139 12.32 3.02 3.62
CA VAL A 139 12.93 3.68 2.46
C VAL A 139 12.32 3.20 1.15
N ALA A 140 12.09 1.89 0.98
CA ALA A 140 11.47 1.35 -0.22
C ALA A 140 10.02 1.86 -0.40
N ALA A 141 9.23 1.90 0.69
CA ALA A 141 7.89 2.44 0.68
C ALA A 141 7.89 3.94 0.33
N LEU A 142 8.82 4.72 0.90
CA LEU A 142 8.95 6.13 0.59
C LEU A 142 9.31 6.35 -0.89
N GLU A 143 10.25 5.57 -1.43
CA GLU A 143 10.56 5.60 -2.86
C GLU A 143 9.33 5.32 -3.72
N MET A 144 8.49 4.34 -3.35
CA MET A 144 7.25 4.05 -4.09
C MET A 144 6.28 5.24 -4.07
N ILE A 145 6.14 5.91 -2.93
CA ILE A 145 5.28 7.10 -2.77
C ILE A 145 5.80 8.26 -3.62
N VAL A 146 7.04 8.69 -3.42
CA VAL A 146 7.58 9.84 -4.17
C VAL A 146 7.85 9.50 -5.64
N GLY A 147 8.08 8.22 -5.95
CA GLY A 147 8.23 7.72 -7.31
C GLY A 147 6.99 7.95 -8.17
N ALA A 148 5.79 7.96 -7.57
CA ALA A 148 4.56 8.30 -8.27
C ALA A 148 4.59 9.76 -8.77
N TYR A 149 4.98 10.70 -7.92
CA TYR A 149 5.16 12.10 -8.32
C TYR A 149 6.26 12.28 -9.35
N GLN A 150 7.41 11.64 -9.17
CA GLN A 150 8.47 11.72 -10.17
C GLN A 150 8.02 11.17 -11.53
N SER A 151 7.28 10.05 -11.53
CA SER A 151 6.75 9.47 -12.77
C SER A 151 5.77 10.41 -13.47
N GLN A 152 4.85 11.03 -12.72
CA GLN A 152 3.89 12.01 -13.23
C GLN A 152 4.61 13.20 -13.87
N LEU A 153 5.49 13.87 -13.11
CA LEU A 153 6.13 15.11 -13.53
C LEU A 153 7.08 14.93 -14.72
N THR A 154 7.76 13.77 -14.79
CA THR A 154 8.68 13.47 -15.89
C THR A 154 8.00 12.81 -17.09
N LYS A 155 6.74 12.41 -16.96
CA LYS A 155 5.99 11.62 -17.97
C LYS A 155 6.74 10.37 -18.41
N ALA A 156 7.49 9.77 -17.49
CA ALA A 156 8.40 8.66 -17.75
C ALA A 156 8.37 7.61 -16.64
N ARG A 157 8.84 6.41 -16.95
CA ARG A 157 8.97 5.33 -15.95
C ARG A 157 10.08 5.65 -14.95
N VAL A 158 9.82 5.37 -13.68
CA VAL A 158 10.79 5.49 -12.58
C VAL A 158 11.33 4.10 -12.21
N SER A 159 12.66 3.98 -12.08
CA SER A 159 13.34 2.78 -11.62
C SER A 159 13.58 2.83 -10.11
N PHE A 160 13.53 1.67 -9.46
CA PHE A 160 13.97 1.48 -8.08
C PHE A 160 15.31 0.74 -8.01
N PRO A 161 16.23 1.12 -7.10
CA PRO A 161 16.15 2.29 -6.22
C PRO A 161 16.17 3.60 -7.01
N MET A 162 15.55 4.65 -6.47
CA MET A 162 15.46 5.94 -7.14
C MET A 162 16.83 6.62 -7.24
N LYS A 163 17.17 7.14 -8.43
CA LYS A 163 18.41 7.88 -8.66
C LYS A 163 18.38 9.27 -8.02
N ASN A 164 17.26 9.98 -8.16
CA ASN A 164 17.04 11.25 -7.48
C ASN A 164 16.48 10.98 -6.07
N ARG A 165 17.18 11.46 -5.05
CA ARG A 165 16.81 11.32 -3.63
C ARG A 165 16.17 12.59 -3.06
N GLN A 166 16.00 13.64 -3.87
CA GLN A 166 15.25 14.83 -3.50
C GLN A 166 13.76 14.59 -3.69
N HIS A 167 12.94 15.25 -2.88
CA HIS A 167 11.50 15.18 -2.99
C HIS A 167 11.04 15.79 -4.34
N PRO A 168 10.32 15.07 -5.21
CA PRO A 168 10.00 15.55 -6.56
C PRO A 168 9.13 16.81 -6.61
N LEU A 169 8.35 17.06 -5.55
CA LEU A 169 7.53 18.27 -5.41
C LEU A 169 8.22 19.42 -4.67
N SER A 170 9.46 19.23 -4.20
CA SER A 170 10.21 20.30 -3.55
C SER A 170 10.88 21.17 -4.61
N HIS A 171 10.47 22.44 -4.66
CA HIS A 171 11.08 23.52 -5.42
C HIS A 171 11.61 24.59 -4.48
#